data_AF-A0A969B826-F1
#
_entry.id   AF-A0A969B826-F1
#
_cell.length_a   1.000
_cell.length_b   1.000
_cell.length_c   1.000
_cell.angle_alpha   90.00
_cell.angle_beta   90.00
_cell.angle_gamma   90.00
#
_symmetry.space_group_name_H-M   'P 1'
#
loop_
_entity.id
_entity.type
_entity.pdbx_description
1 polymer ?
#
loop_
_entity_poly.entity_id
_entity_poly.type
_entity_poly.pdbx_seq_one_letter_code
_entity_poly.pdbx_strand_id
1 'polypeptide(L)'
;MKEDQAKAVLKINILSNIIVHQLADILDFWLRKLGVVCEIKSGNYDNIIQDAAAIPRDEVVIIFWEAANFSDGFHYTIKNANENETAKYRNKIAGELGLVFQSLKNHKKVLFNAFHSKPFELGINPGRLATFVLESNEELLRVKPDNVVVLDLNPLFLSVGLEQCFDLRNFYSSKALYSIDFFKSYCDHITPMIAALAGKIKKALILDCDNTLWRGIIGEDGLEGIKISTPFRMVQSAVVELYARGVLIGLCSKNNPADVEDVLNTHPQMILKNDHIVIKKINWNDKVSSILEIHHELNLGLDSFVFVDDAEFECNLVKEQLKEVAVYQVPEKVNDYPRLMEDIASRFFRFEQSAEDLEKTEQYRVQTKREEAKRAHHSMEDYLRSLELHVTIARNETNQVPRIAQLTQKTNQFNLTTQRYTEQDVSAMLSSGEYDFFTLAVKDRFGDSGITGLVILNRREEAAVIDTLLLSCRILGRNIEWVFMDMIMEYIDKPVIRAAYYPTLKNSQVSDFFDRLNFTRLVSDQVGQHYEIEKSAYRAHNEIDYIKLTTWKKS
;
A
#
# COMPACT_ATOMS: atom_id res chain seq x y z
N MET A 1 8.06 -11.83 -28.74
CA MET A 1 9.02 -12.06 -27.63
C MET A 1 9.45 -10.70 -27.13
N LYS A 2 8.78 -10.18 -26.10
CA LYS A 2 9.16 -8.93 -25.43
C LYS A 2 9.89 -9.34 -24.15
N GLU A 3 11.08 -8.80 -23.96
CA GLU A 3 11.90 -8.99 -22.76
C GLU A 3 11.13 -8.53 -21.53
N ASP A 4 10.84 -9.48 -20.63
CA ASP A 4 10.39 -9.24 -19.27
C ASP A 4 11.50 -8.47 -18.54
N GLN A 5 11.37 -7.14 -18.43
CA GLN A 5 12.09 -6.39 -17.41
C GLN A 5 11.70 -6.97 -16.05
N ALA A 6 12.68 -7.53 -15.34
CA ALA A 6 12.50 -8.30 -14.12
C ALA A 6 11.59 -7.59 -13.11
N LYS A 7 10.31 -7.99 -13.05
CA LYS A 7 9.43 -7.65 -11.94
C LYS A 7 10.14 -8.11 -10.67
N ALA A 8 10.31 -7.21 -9.69
CA ALA A 8 10.90 -7.57 -8.40
C ALA A 8 10.15 -8.79 -7.84
N VAL A 9 10.85 -9.93 -7.78
CA VAL A 9 10.26 -11.20 -7.36
C VAL A 9 10.16 -11.19 -5.84
N LEU A 10 8.94 -11.34 -5.32
CA LEU A 10 8.74 -11.46 -3.88
C LEU A 10 9.14 -12.87 -3.45
N LYS A 11 10.14 -12.98 -2.56
CA LYS A 11 10.59 -14.26 -2.03
C LYS A 11 9.85 -14.59 -0.74
N ILE A 12 9.32 -15.81 -0.65
CA ILE A 12 8.52 -16.29 0.47
C ILE A 12 9.09 -17.62 0.96
N ASN A 13 9.34 -17.76 2.25
CA ASN A 13 9.70 -19.04 2.87
C ASN A 13 8.58 -19.54 3.76
N ILE A 14 8.30 -20.84 3.66
CA ILE A 14 7.33 -21.54 4.50
C ILE A 14 8.12 -22.40 5.48
N LEU A 15 8.02 -22.09 6.76
CA LEU A 15 8.57 -22.90 7.86
C LEU A 15 7.45 -23.70 8.50
N SER A 16 7.68 -24.97 8.78
CA SER A 16 6.61 -25.82 9.30
C SER A 16 7.12 -27.02 10.10
N ASN A 17 6.39 -27.37 11.17
CA ASN A 17 6.57 -28.65 11.87
C ASN A 17 5.58 -29.73 11.41
N ILE A 18 4.74 -29.42 10.41
CA ILE A 18 3.86 -30.36 9.71
C ILE A 18 4.13 -30.32 8.20
N ILE A 19 3.61 -31.29 7.46
CA ILE A 19 3.72 -31.28 5.99
C ILE A 19 2.70 -30.31 5.40
N VAL A 20 3.18 -29.31 4.66
CA VAL A 20 2.38 -28.24 4.02
C VAL A 20 2.74 -28.05 2.54
N HIS A 21 3.22 -29.09 1.85
CA HIS A 21 3.77 -28.99 0.49
C HIS A 21 2.81 -28.36 -0.54
N GLN A 22 1.49 -28.52 -0.36
CA GLN A 22 0.46 -27.98 -1.25
C GLN A 22 0.36 -26.44 -1.17
N LEU A 23 0.81 -25.84 -0.07
CA LEU A 23 0.68 -24.40 0.16
C LEU A 23 1.43 -23.59 -0.90
N ALA A 24 2.63 -24.02 -1.29
CA ALA A 24 3.46 -23.26 -2.22
C ALA A 24 2.77 -23.05 -3.57
N ASP A 25 2.26 -24.13 -4.18
CA ASP A 25 1.62 -24.06 -5.49
C ASP A 25 0.30 -23.27 -5.45
N ILE A 26 -0.50 -23.47 -4.38
CA ILE A 26 -1.77 -22.77 -4.21
C ILE A 26 -1.51 -21.27 -4.01
N LEU A 27 -0.55 -20.91 -3.15
CA LEU A 27 -0.20 -19.51 -2.88
C LEU A 27 0.35 -18.81 -4.13
N ASP A 28 1.23 -19.45 -4.91
CA ASP A 28 1.75 -18.90 -6.16
C ASP A 28 0.60 -18.59 -7.15
N PHE A 29 -0.37 -19.51 -7.28
CA PHE A 29 -1.54 -19.29 -8.12
C PHE A 29 -2.36 -18.06 -7.69
N TRP A 30 -2.63 -17.90 -6.39
CA TRP A 30 -3.39 -16.76 -5.87
C TRP A 30 -2.64 -15.44 -6.03
N LEU A 31 -1.33 -15.41 -5.78
CA LEU A 31 -0.50 -14.22 -5.95
C LEU A 31 -0.39 -13.80 -7.42
N ARG A 32 -0.26 -14.76 -8.35
CA ARG A 32 -0.26 -14.48 -9.79
C ARG A 32 -1.58 -13.88 -10.27
N LYS A 33 -2.72 -14.28 -9.71
CA LYS A 33 -4.02 -13.65 -10.00
C LYS A 33 -4.05 -12.17 -9.63
N LEU A 34 -3.25 -11.75 -8.65
CA LEU A 34 -3.08 -10.35 -8.27
C LEU A 34 -1.91 -9.66 -8.99
N GLY A 35 -1.31 -10.33 -9.98
CA GLY A 35 -0.17 -9.81 -10.75
C GLY A 35 1.14 -9.77 -9.96
N VAL A 36 1.22 -10.48 -8.83
CA VAL A 36 2.42 -10.61 -8.01
C VAL A 36 3.21 -11.84 -8.47
N VAL A 37 4.49 -11.63 -8.78
CA VAL A 37 5.43 -12.71 -9.13
C VAL A 37 6.22 -13.05 -7.87
N CYS A 38 6.20 -14.31 -7.47
CA CYS A 38 6.90 -14.78 -6.28
C CYS A 38 7.78 -16.00 -6.54
N GLU A 39 8.77 -16.18 -5.66
CA GLU A 39 9.56 -17.39 -5.51
C GLU A 39 9.24 -17.95 -4.11
N ILE A 40 8.62 -19.12 -4.05
CA ILE A 40 8.20 -19.73 -2.79
C ILE A 40 9.09 -20.93 -2.50
N LYS A 41 9.71 -20.95 -1.32
CA LYS A 41 10.53 -22.05 -0.81
C LYS A 41 9.91 -22.61 0.45
N SER A 42 10.07 -23.91 0.65
CA SER A 42 9.75 -24.58 1.89
C SER A 42 11.04 -24.88 2.65
N GLY A 43 11.03 -24.61 3.95
CA GLY A 43 12.05 -25.08 4.86
C GLY A 43 12.00 -26.60 5.02
N ASN A 44 12.97 -27.12 5.77
CA ASN A 44 13.01 -28.51 6.15
C ASN A 44 11.90 -28.82 7.16
N TYR A 45 11.40 -30.06 7.09
CA TYR A 45 10.38 -30.54 8.03
C TYR A 45 10.89 -30.46 9.48
N ASP A 46 10.10 -29.83 10.36
CA ASP A 46 10.33 -29.74 11.80
C ASP A 46 11.68 -29.08 12.18
N ASN A 47 12.12 -28.12 11.35
CA ASN A 47 13.40 -27.42 11.52
C ASN A 47 13.24 -25.89 11.63
N ILE A 48 12.10 -25.44 12.16
CA ILE A 48 11.69 -24.02 12.16
C ILE A 48 12.78 -23.12 12.75
N ILE A 49 13.40 -23.50 13.87
CA ILE A 49 14.39 -22.66 14.57
C ILE A 49 15.65 -22.47 13.72
N GLN A 50 16.18 -23.56 13.17
CA GLN A 50 17.42 -23.58 12.38
C GLN A 50 17.21 -22.88 11.04
N ASP A 51 16.09 -23.15 10.37
CA ASP A 51 15.78 -22.53 9.08
C ASP A 51 15.48 -21.03 9.25
N ALA A 52 14.81 -20.62 10.34
CA ALA A 52 14.59 -19.21 10.66
C ALA A 52 15.91 -18.41 10.76
N ALA A 53 16.97 -19.03 11.27
CA ALA A 53 18.30 -18.41 11.35
C ALA A 53 19.02 -18.29 9.99
N ALA A 54 18.63 -19.10 9.00
CA ALA A 54 19.26 -19.17 7.69
C ALA A 54 18.58 -18.30 6.61
N ILE A 55 17.33 -17.87 6.83
CA ILE A 55 16.56 -17.12 5.83
C ILE A 55 17.08 -15.67 5.67
N PRO A 56 17.32 -15.19 4.43
CA PRO A 56 17.69 -13.80 4.18
C PRO A 56 16.60 -12.80 4.65
N ARG A 57 17.04 -11.64 5.14
CA ARG A 57 16.15 -10.64 5.78
C ARG A 57 15.15 -9.99 4.82
N ASP A 58 15.42 -10.00 3.52
CA ASP A 58 14.56 -9.39 2.51
C ASP A 58 13.40 -10.30 2.06
N GLU A 59 13.24 -11.46 2.68
CA GLU A 59 12.21 -12.46 2.34
C GLU A 59 11.04 -12.43 3.34
N VAL A 60 9.84 -12.79 2.88
CA VAL A 60 8.65 -12.95 3.72
C VAL A 60 8.66 -14.36 4.30
N VAL A 61 8.27 -14.51 5.57
CA VAL A 61 8.25 -15.83 6.23
C VAL A 61 6.82 -16.18 6.66
N ILE A 62 6.37 -17.39 6.32
CA ILE A 62 5.09 -17.97 6.76
C ILE A 62 5.41 -19.14 7.69
N ILE A 63 4.83 -19.18 8.88
CA ILE A 63 5.11 -20.21 9.88
C ILE A 63 3.85 -21.01 10.19
N PHE A 64 3.91 -22.30 9.89
CA PHE A 64 2.96 -23.34 10.30
C PHE A 64 3.53 -24.15 11.46
N TRP A 65 3.35 -23.64 12.68
CA TRP A 65 3.80 -24.33 13.87
C TRP A 65 2.61 -24.92 14.63
N GLU A 66 2.29 -26.17 14.34
CA GLU A 66 1.14 -26.86 14.90
C GLU A 66 1.43 -27.41 16.28
N ALA A 67 0.61 -27.01 17.26
CA ALA A 67 0.74 -27.45 18.65
C ALA A 67 0.65 -28.97 18.77
N ALA A 68 -0.20 -29.62 17.97
CA ALA A 68 -0.36 -31.07 17.97
C ALA A 68 0.92 -31.85 17.61
N ASN A 69 1.92 -31.17 17.05
CA ASN A 69 3.22 -31.71 16.67
C ASN A 69 4.41 -30.97 17.34
N PHE A 70 4.23 -30.36 18.52
CA PHE A 70 5.37 -29.84 19.33
C PHE A 70 6.32 -30.94 19.83
N SER A 71 5.78 -32.13 19.98
CA SER A 71 6.51 -33.38 20.15
C SER A 71 5.66 -34.49 19.55
N ASP A 72 6.27 -35.64 19.26
CA ASP A 72 5.50 -36.77 18.78
C ASP A 72 4.41 -37.14 19.80
N GLY A 73 3.17 -37.26 19.31
CA GLY A 73 2.00 -37.54 20.13
C GLY A 73 1.53 -36.44 21.09
N PHE A 74 2.02 -35.19 20.98
CA PHE A 74 1.72 -34.12 21.94
C PHE A 74 0.22 -33.96 22.26
N HIS A 75 -0.62 -34.03 21.23
CA HIS A 75 -2.08 -33.86 21.32
C HIS A 75 -2.79 -34.89 22.23
N TYR A 76 -2.18 -36.04 22.53
CA TYR A 76 -2.71 -37.00 23.51
C TYR A 76 -1.87 -37.09 24.79
N THR A 77 -0.56 -36.78 24.76
CA THR A 77 0.28 -36.83 25.97
C THR A 77 -0.04 -35.69 26.94
N ILE A 78 -0.27 -34.47 26.44
CA ILE A 78 -0.60 -33.30 27.28
C ILE A 78 -1.91 -33.47 28.05
N LYS A 79 -2.83 -34.29 27.54
CA LYS A 79 -4.12 -34.60 28.20
C LYS A 79 -3.91 -35.29 29.56
N ASN A 80 -2.80 -36.02 29.72
CA ASN A 80 -2.47 -36.75 30.94
C ASN A 80 -1.31 -36.10 31.73
N ALA A 81 -0.66 -35.07 31.18
CA ALA A 81 0.51 -34.43 31.78
C ALA A 81 0.18 -33.70 33.09
N ASN A 82 1.01 -33.85 34.12
CA ASN A 82 0.88 -33.09 35.37
C ASN A 82 1.39 -31.64 35.19
N GLU A 83 1.16 -30.78 36.19
CA GLU A 83 1.52 -29.35 36.10
C GLU A 83 3.01 -29.11 35.84
N ASN A 84 3.89 -29.92 36.43
CA ASN A 84 5.33 -29.79 36.20
C ASN A 84 5.71 -30.17 34.76
N GLU A 85 5.06 -31.19 34.17
CA GLU A 85 5.26 -31.59 32.78
C GLU A 85 4.73 -30.53 31.81
N THR A 86 3.52 -30.03 32.06
CA THR A 86 2.91 -28.93 31.30
C THR A 86 3.79 -27.67 31.34
N ALA A 87 4.30 -27.30 32.51
CA ALA A 87 5.21 -26.16 32.67
C ALA A 87 6.52 -26.33 31.88
N LYS A 88 7.07 -27.55 31.81
CA LYS A 88 8.26 -27.84 30.97
C LYS A 88 7.98 -27.57 29.49
N TYR A 89 6.83 -28.01 28.98
CA TYR A 89 6.44 -27.72 27.60
C TYR A 89 6.27 -26.22 27.36
N ARG A 90 5.60 -25.49 28.27
CA ARG A 90 5.45 -24.03 28.14
C ARG A 90 6.79 -23.31 28.09
N ASN A 91 7.69 -23.63 29.02
CA ASN A 91 9.03 -23.02 29.06
C ASN A 91 9.84 -23.35 27.80
N LYS A 92 9.73 -24.58 27.28
CA LYS A 92 10.35 -24.97 26.02
C LYS A 92 9.82 -24.11 24.86
N ILE A 93 8.49 -24.05 24.67
CA ILE A 93 7.87 -23.29 23.57
C ILE A 93 8.19 -21.80 23.68
N ALA A 94 8.14 -21.21 24.87
CA ALA A 94 8.51 -19.80 25.08
C ALA A 94 9.97 -19.53 24.69
N GLY A 95 10.89 -20.43 25.07
CA GLY A 95 12.30 -20.34 24.68
C GLY A 95 12.51 -20.44 23.16
N GLU A 96 11.84 -21.39 22.52
CA GLU A 96 11.92 -21.62 21.08
C GLU A 96 11.31 -20.45 20.27
N LEU A 97 10.17 -19.91 20.71
CA LEU A 97 9.59 -18.67 20.16
C LEU A 97 10.58 -17.51 20.25
N GLY A 98 11.26 -17.36 21.39
CA GLY A 98 12.31 -16.34 21.58
C GLY A 98 13.44 -16.46 20.55
N LEU A 99 13.92 -17.68 20.27
CA LEU A 99 14.98 -17.93 19.27
C LEU A 99 14.50 -17.61 17.84
N VAL A 100 13.29 -18.05 17.48
CA VAL A 100 12.70 -17.78 16.16
C VAL A 100 12.51 -16.29 15.95
N PHE A 101 11.92 -15.58 16.92
CA PHE A 101 11.69 -14.14 16.80
C PHE A 101 12.97 -13.31 16.86
N GLN A 102 13.98 -13.74 17.62
CA GLN A 102 15.30 -13.11 17.56
C GLN A 102 15.90 -13.19 16.16
N SER A 103 15.71 -14.31 15.47
CA SER A 103 16.20 -14.54 14.10
C SER A 103 15.41 -13.74 13.06
N LEU A 104 14.09 -13.62 13.26
CA LEU A 104 13.17 -13.06 12.26
C LEU A 104 12.76 -11.59 12.46
N LYS A 105 13.15 -10.95 13.57
CA LYS A 105 12.71 -9.57 13.90
C LYS A 105 13.03 -8.50 12.86
N ASN A 106 14.01 -8.74 11.99
CA ASN A 106 14.46 -7.80 10.97
C ASN A 106 13.99 -8.18 9.54
N HIS A 107 13.15 -9.20 9.41
CA HIS A 107 12.59 -9.61 8.12
C HIS A 107 11.47 -8.68 7.67
N LYS A 108 11.21 -8.60 6.36
CA LYS A 108 10.16 -7.74 5.78
C LYS A 108 8.80 -7.90 6.47
N LYS A 109 8.36 -9.15 6.64
CA LYS A 109 7.12 -9.50 7.34
C LYS A 109 7.13 -10.99 7.68
N VAL A 110 6.58 -11.35 8.84
CA VAL A 110 6.39 -12.73 9.26
C VAL A 110 4.91 -12.97 9.52
N LEU A 111 4.34 -13.98 8.88
CA LEU A 111 2.98 -14.46 9.10
C LEU A 111 3.06 -15.72 9.96
N PHE A 112 2.63 -15.62 11.21
CA PHE A 112 2.66 -16.73 12.17
C PHE A 112 1.24 -17.23 12.39
N ASN A 113 0.95 -18.48 12.03
CA ASN A 113 -0.37 -19.05 12.30
C ASN A 113 -0.53 -19.33 13.79
N ALA A 114 -1.59 -18.79 14.39
CA ALA A 114 -1.88 -19.02 15.81
C ALA A 114 -2.04 -20.52 16.07
N PHE A 115 -1.62 -20.95 17.25
CA PHE A 115 -1.78 -22.33 17.69
C PHE A 115 -3.27 -22.66 17.80
N HIS A 116 -3.66 -23.88 17.44
CA HIS A 116 -5.01 -24.37 17.67
C HIS A 116 -5.01 -25.86 18.07
N SER A 117 -6.13 -26.30 18.63
CA SER A 117 -6.36 -27.68 19.07
C SER A 117 -7.65 -28.29 18.52
N LYS A 118 -8.31 -27.60 17.59
CA LYS A 118 -9.67 -27.90 17.13
C LYS A 118 -9.91 -29.35 16.71
N PRO A 119 -9.02 -30.01 15.94
CA PRO A 119 -9.27 -31.41 15.56
C PRO A 119 -9.13 -32.42 16.71
N PHE A 120 -8.65 -32.00 17.89
CA PHE A 120 -8.33 -32.88 19.02
C PHE A 120 -9.10 -32.55 20.31
N GLU A 121 -9.97 -31.56 20.27
CA GLU A 121 -10.85 -31.16 21.38
C GLU A 121 -12.03 -32.15 21.53
N LEU A 122 -12.38 -32.47 22.78
CA LEU A 122 -13.52 -33.34 23.12
C LEU A 122 -14.33 -32.68 24.22
N GLY A 123 -15.65 -32.60 24.05
CA GLY A 123 -16.58 -32.11 25.06
C GLY A 123 -16.82 -30.59 25.03
N ILE A 124 -17.64 -30.13 25.99
CA ILE A 124 -18.12 -28.74 26.05
C ILE A 124 -17.10 -27.81 26.72
N ASN A 125 -16.34 -28.31 27.70
CA ASN A 125 -15.34 -27.53 28.42
C ASN A 125 -13.95 -27.69 27.80
N PRO A 126 -13.13 -26.63 27.77
CA PRO A 126 -11.76 -26.72 27.29
C PRO A 126 -10.96 -27.77 28.08
N GLY A 127 -10.41 -28.75 27.37
CA GLY A 127 -9.46 -29.71 27.95
C GLY A 127 -8.06 -29.13 28.07
N ARG A 128 -7.14 -29.89 28.71
CA ARG A 128 -5.74 -29.44 28.94
C ARG A 128 -5.01 -28.97 27.67
N LEU A 129 -5.24 -29.63 26.53
CA LEU A 129 -4.65 -29.22 25.25
C LEU A 129 -5.15 -27.83 24.82
N ALA A 130 -6.46 -27.57 24.93
CA ALA A 130 -7.04 -26.28 24.57
C ALA A 130 -6.57 -25.16 25.50
N THR A 131 -6.48 -25.43 26.81
CA THR A 131 -5.90 -24.50 27.79
C THR A 131 -4.44 -24.20 27.47
N PHE A 132 -3.63 -25.23 27.19
CA PHE A 132 -2.22 -25.05 26.84
C PHE A 132 -2.03 -24.23 25.57
N VAL A 133 -2.85 -24.46 24.54
CA VAL A 133 -2.83 -23.70 23.29
C VAL A 133 -3.21 -22.24 23.52
N LEU A 134 -4.22 -21.97 24.35
CA LEU A 134 -4.62 -20.61 24.72
C LEU A 134 -3.47 -19.87 25.41
N GLU A 135 -2.87 -20.48 26.44
CA GLU A 135 -1.71 -19.91 27.14
C GLU A 135 -0.51 -19.69 26.21
N SER A 136 -0.28 -20.62 25.27
CA SER A 136 0.81 -20.49 24.29
C SER A 136 0.57 -19.36 23.29
N ASN A 137 -0.69 -19.10 22.91
CA ASN A 137 -1.05 -17.97 22.06
C ASN A 137 -0.95 -16.63 22.81
N GLU A 138 -1.28 -16.58 24.09
CA GLU A 138 -1.04 -15.39 24.93
C GLU A 138 0.47 -15.07 25.00
N GLU A 139 1.30 -16.09 25.20
CA GLU A 139 2.75 -15.93 25.17
C GLU A 139 3.25 -15.45 23.80
N LEU A 140 2.78 -16.08 22.72
CA LEU A 140 3.07 -15.71 21.35
C LEU A 140 2.79 -14.22 21.10
N LEU A 141 1.61 -13.73 21.48
CA LEU A 141 1.22 -12.33 21.33
C LEU A 141 2.05 -11.39 22.21
N ARG A 142 2.46 -11.85 23.40
CA ARG A 142 3.29 -11.07 24.34
C ARG A 142 4.71 -10.86 23.82
N VAL A 143 5.30 -11.86 23.17
CA VAL A 143 6.72 -11.84 22.77
C VAL A 143 6.94 -11.53 21.29
N LYS A 144 5.88 -11.43 20.48
CA LYS A 144 6.02 -11.16 19.04
C LYS A 144 6.65 -9.78 18.78
N PRO A 145 7.61 -9.67 17.84
CA PRO A 145 8.04 -8.39 17.30
C PRO A 145 6.97 -7.68 16.45
N ASP A 146 7.19 -6.40 16.14
CA ASP A 146 6.28 -5.57 15.33
C ASP A 146 6.11 -6.08 13.88
N ASN A 147 7.14 -6.72 13.32
CA ASN A 147 7.09 -7.29 11.98
C ASN A 147 6.35 -8.64 11.91
N VAL A 148 5.88 -9.16 13.05
CA VAL A 148 5.14 -10.43 13.12
C VAL A 148 3.64 -10.16 13.24
N VAL A 149 2.89 -10.74 12.30
CA VAL A 149 1.43 -10.79 12.30
C VAL A 149 1.00 -12.20 12.67
N VAL A 150 0.24 -12.31 13.77
CA VAL A 150 -0.34 -13.58 14.20
C VAL A 150 -1.70 -13.75 13.53
N LEU A 151 -1.86 -14.85 12.79
CA LEU A 151 -3.07 -15.15 12.02
C LEU A 151 -3.99 -16.06 12.83
N ASP A 152 -5.20 -15.58 13.16
CA ASP A 152 -6.25 -16.42 13.72
C ASP A 152 -6.88 -17.28 12.61
N LEU A 153 -6.80 -18.60 12.78
CA LEU A 153 -7.35 -19.57 11.82
C LEU A 153 -8.82 -19.90 12.08
N ASN A 154 -9.42 -19.47 13.20
CA ASN A 154 -10.82 -19.78 13.53
C ASN A 154 -11.82 -19.34 12.44
N PRO A 155 -11.71 -18.15 11.83
CA PRO A 155 -12.59 -17.76 10.72
C PRO A 155 -12.51 -18.72 9.52
N LEU A 156 -11.34 -19.30 9.27
CA LEU A 156 -11.14 -20.28 8.19
C LEU A 156 -11.83 -21.60 8.54
N PHE A 157 -11.71 -22.05 9.79
CA PHE A 157 -12.37 -23.25 10.27
C PHE A 157 -13.90 -23.14 10.23
N LEU A 158 -14.44 -21.97 10.54
CA LEU A 158 -15.87 -21.71 10.49
C LEU A 158 -16.42 -21.61 9.07
N SER A 159 -15.65 -21.00 8.16
CA SER A 159 -16.09 -20.80 6.76
C SER A 159 -16.00 -22.08 5.92
N VAL A 160 -14.94 -22.88 6.10
CA VAL A 160 -14.75 -24.15 5.38
C VAL A 160 -15.48 -25.30 6.08
N GLY A 161 -15.58 -25.23 7.41
CA GLY A 161 -16.08 -26.32 8.25
C GLY A 161 -14.94 -27.18 8.79
N LEU A 162 -14.98 -27.47 10.10
CA LEU A 162 -13.91 -28.17 10.81
C LEU A 162 -13.52 -29.51 10.18
N GLU A 163 -14.49 -30.37 9.85
CA GLU A 163 -14.22 -31.68 9.25
C GLU A 163 -13.57 -31.57 7.87
N GLN A 164 -13.91 -30.54 7.10
CA GLN A 164 -13.35 -30.31 5.78
C GLN A 164 -11.96 -29.66 5.84
N CYS A 165 -11.61 -28.99 6.93
CA CYS A 165 -10.27 -28.40 7.10
C CYS A 165 -9.17 -29.44 7.36
N PHE A 166 -9.48 -30.54 8.05
CA PHE A 166 -8.48 -31.45 8.60
C PHE A 166 -8.50 -32.84 7.95
N ASP A 167 -7.32 -33.36 7.62
CA ASP A 167 -7.13 -34.73 7.17
C ASP A 167 -6.34 -35.51 8.23
N LEU A 168 -7.07 -36.04 9.22
CA LEU A 168 -6.45 -36.79 10.32
C LEU A 168 -5.77 -38.08 9.84
N ARG A 169 -6.24 -38.70 8.76
CA ARG A 169 -5.59 -39.89 8.20
C ARG A 169 -4.18 -39.54 7.72
N ASN A 170 -4.05 -38.45 6.97
CA ASN A 170 -2.75 -37.99 6.48
C ASN A 170 -1.88 -37.38 7.58
N PHE A 171 -2.49 -36.78 8.61
CA PHE A 171 -1.75 -36.34 9.79
C PHE A 171 -1.07 -37.50 10.51
N TYR A 172 -1.76 -38.62 10.73
CA TYR A 172 -1.16 -39.76 11.42
C TYR A 172 -0.14 -40.52 10.56
N SER A 173 -0.32 -40.58 9.25
CA SER A 173 0.61 -41.30 8.36
C SER A 173 1.84 -40.49 7.97
N SER A 174 1.70 -39.17 7.81
CA SER A 174 2.70 -38.32 7.17
C SER A 174 2.78 -36.91 7.76
N LYS A 175 2.06 -36.62 8.85
CA LYS A 175 2.02 -35.30 9.49
C LYS A 175 1.50 -34.19 8.58
N ALA A 176 0.71 -34.51 7.55
CA ALA A 176 -0.02 -33.53 6.74
C ALA A 176 -1.42 -33.32 7.33
N LEU A 177 -1.62 -32.21 8.05
CA LEU A 177 -2.85 -31.97 8.82
C LEU A 177 -3.99 -31.35 8.01
N TYR A 178 -3.68 -30.47 7.07
CA TYR A 178 -4.68 -29.63 6.41
C TYR A 178 -5.08 -30.17 5.03
N SER A 179 -6.35 -29.96 4.70
CA SER A 179 -6.89 -30.28 3.37
C SER A 179 -6.56 -29.20 2.33
N ILE A 180 -6.77 -29.54 1.06
CA ILE A 180 -6.67 -28.58 -0.05
C ILE A 180 -7.68 -27.43 0.12
N ASP A 181 -8.87 -27.69 0.65
CA ASP A 181 -9.89 -26.67 0.83
C ASP A 181 -9.53 -25.69 1.95
N PHE A 182 -8.86 -26.17 3.00
CA PHE A 182 -8.21 -25.27 3.97
C PHE A 182 -7.18 -24.38 3.28
N PHE A 183 -6.25 -24.95 2.49
CA PHE A 183 -5.21 -24.13 1.84
C PHE A 183 -5.76 -23.11 0.85
N LYS A 184 -6.86 -23.42 0.13
CA LYS A 184 -7.54 -22.45 -0.74
C LYS A 184 -8.08 -21.25 0.07
N SER A 185 -8.78 -21.53 1.17
CA SER A 185 -9.35 -20.50 2.04
C SER A 185 -8.25 -19.69 2.75
N TYR A 186 -7.22 -20.38 3.25
CA TYR A 186 -6.05 -19.77 3.85
C TYR A 186 -5.34 -18.81 2.88
N CYS A 187 -5.08 -19.25 1.64
CA CYS A 187 -4.44 -18.41 0.63
C CYS A 187 -5.29 -17.19 0.29
N ASP A 188 -6.61 -17.34 0.10
CA ASP A 188 -7.49 -16.19 -0.16
C ASP A 188 -7.40 -15.16 0.97
N HIS A 189 -7.29 -15.61 2.22
CA HIS A 189 -7.15 -14.76 3.40
C HIS A 189 -5.80 -14.03 3.49
N ILE A 190 -4.68 -14.70 3.21
CA ILE A 190 -3.34 -14.11 3.39
C ILE A 190 -2.81 -13.37 2.16
N THR A 191 -3.29 -13.71 0.95
CA THR A 191 -2.79 -13.15 -0.31
C THR A 191 -2.89 -11.62 -0.36
N PRO A 192 -3.98 -10.97 0.10
CA PRO A 192 -4.05 -9.52 0.29
C PRO A 192 -2.85 -8.90 1.01
N MET A 193 -2.47 -9.50 2.14
CA MET A 193 -1.40 -8.99 2.98
C MET A 193 -0.04 -9.11 2.28
N ILE A 194 0.17 -10.21 1.56
CA ILE A 194 1.40 -10.45 0.80
C ILE A 194 1.45 -9.54 -0.44
N ALA A 195 0.33 -9.35 -1.15
CA ALA A 195 0.25 -8.46 -2.30
C ALA A 195 0.52 -7.00 -1.92
N ALA A 196 0.10 -6.59 -0.72
CA ALA A 196 0.42 -5.27 -0.18
C ALA A 196 1.94 -5.02 -0.07
N LEU A 197 2.73 -6.05 0.30
CA LEU A 197 4.19 -5.97 0.36
C LEU A 197 4.82 -5.78 -1.04
N ALA A 198 4.16 -6.26 -2.08
CA ALA A 198 4.52 -6.01 -3.48
C ALA A 198 4.00 -4.66 -4.03
N GLY A 199 3.45 -3.80 -3.15
CA GLY A 199 2.91 -2.49 -3.53
C GLY A 199 1.53 -2.56 -4.19
N LYS A 200 0.85 -3.71 -4.15
CA LYS A 200 -0.51 -3.90 -4.69
C LYS A 200 -1.57 -3.63 -3.63
N ILE A 201 -1.60 -2.39 -3.14
CA ILE A 201 -2.54 -1.93 -2.10
C ILE A 201 -3.67 -1.14 -2.76
N LYS A 202 -4.93 -1.44 -2.39
CA LYS A 202 -6.06 -0.59 -2.75
C LYS A 202 -6.18 0.57 -1.77
N LYS A 203 -6.52 1.74 -2.28
CA LYS A 203 -6.56 3.02 -1.55
C LYS A 203 -7.89 3.74 -1.68
N ALA A 204 -8.65 3.45 -2.74
CA ALA A 204 -9.91 4.11 -3.03
C ALA A 204 -11.04 3.11 -3.21
N LEU A 205 -12.17 3.37 -2.55
CA LEU A 205 -13.44 2.68 -2.73
C LEU A 205 -14.39 3.65 -3.46
N ILE A 206 -14.74 3.29 -4.69
CA ILE A 206 -15.65 4.06 -5.54
C ILE A 206 -17.00 3.35 -5.56
N LEU A 207 -18.05 4.07 -5.20
CA LEU A 207 -19.39 3.53 -5.05
C LEU A 207 -20.32 4.22 -6.06
N ASP A 208 -21.20 3.43 -6.66
CA ASP A 208 -22.43 3.98 -7.22
C ASP A 208 -23.39 4.47 -6.12
N CYS A 209 -24.47 5.16 -6.49
CA CYS A 209 -25.46 5.71 -5.56
C CYS A 209 -26.75 4.87 -5.54
N ASP A 210 -27.54 4.90 -6.61
CA ASP A 210 -28.82 4.20 -6.68
C ASP A 210 -28.62 2.68 -6.56
N ASN A 211 -29.50 2.00 -5.82
CA ASN A 211 -29.40 0.57 -5.47
C ASN A 211 -28.07 0.10 -4.81
N THR A 212 -27.12 1.02 -4.57
CA THR A 212 -25.79 0.74 -4.03
C THR A 212 -25.58 1.37 -2.66
N LEU A 213 -26.00 2.62 -2.45
CA LEU A 213 -26.02 3.28 -1.14
C LEU A 213 -27.41 3.25 -0.49
N TRP A 214 -28.45 3.22 -1.31
CA TRP A 214 -29.85 3.10 -0.91
C TRP A 214 -30.59 2.23 -1.94
N ARG A 215 -31.81 1.79 -1.63
CA ARG A 215 -32.69 1.11 -2.59
C ARG A 215 -33.57 2.13 -3.30
N GLY A 216 -33.71 2.01 -4.63
CA GLY A 216 -34.52 2.91 -5.46
C GLY A 216 -33.66 3.83 -6.32
N ILE A 217 -34.30 4.50 -7.26
CA ILE A 217 -33.69 5.44 -8.21
C ILE A 217 -34.12 6.85 -7.80
N ILE A 218 -33.20 7.67 -7.30
CA ILE A 218 -33.56 8.98 -6.73
C ILE A 218 -34.29 9.89 -7.73
N GLY A 219 -33.93 9.84 -9.01
CA GLY A 219 -34.57 10.64 -10.07
C GLY A 219 -36.00 10.20 -10.40
N GLU A 220 -36.41 8.99 -10.04
CA GLU A 220 -37.75 8.44 -10.31
C GLU A 220 -38.61 8.39 -9.03
N ASP A 221 -38.02 7.89 -7.95
CA ASP A 221 -38.70 7.63 -6.67
C ASP A 221 -38.74 8.88 -5.77
N GLY A 222 -37.85 9.85 -5.99
CA GLY A 222 -37.67 11.01 -5.13
C GLY A 222 -37.13 10.67 -3.73
N LEU A 223 -36.88 11.71 -2.92
CA LEU A 223 -36.23 11.58 -1.61
C LEU A 223 -37.03 10.70 -0.63
N GLU A 224 -38.37 10.76 -0.67
CA GLU A 224 -39.25 9.96 0.19
C GLU A 224 -39.41 8.51 -0.28
N GLY A 225 -39.16 8.24 -1.57
CA GLY A 225 -39.34 6.93 -2.18
C GLY A 225 -38.15 5.99 -2.03
N ILE A 226 -36.94 6.55 -1.91
CA ILE A 226 -35.73 5.75 -1.66
C ILE A 226 -35.75 5.13 -0.25
N LYS A 227 -35.19 3.92 -0.12
CA LYS A 227 -35.19 3.16 1.15
C LYS A 227 -33.79 2.79 1.57
N ILE A 228 -33.40 3.24 2.76
CA ILE A 228 -32.12 2.88 3.38
C ILE A 228 -32.37 1.84 4.47
N SER A 229 -32.58 0.59 4.05
CA SER A 229 -32.82 -0.53 4.97
C SER A 229 -31.58 -0.89 5.80
N THR A 230 -31.73 -1.77 6.79
CA THR A 230 -30.63 -2.16 7.69
C THR A 230 -29.37 -2.64 6.94
N PRO A 231 -29.45 -3.49 5.89
CA PRO A 231 -28.27 -3.86 5.12
C PRO A 231 -27.52 -2.67 4.50
N PHE A 232 -28.22 -1.72 3.88
CA PHE A 232 -27.58 -0.51 3.34
C PHE A 232 -26.92 0.34 4.44
N ARG A 233 -27.56 0.47 5.60
CA ARG A 233 -26.96 1.16 6.74
C ARG A 233 -25.71 0.45 7.26
N MET A 234 -25.70 -0.88 7.32
CA MET A 234 -24.50 -1.65 7.69
C MET A 234 -23.36 -1.42 6.70
N VAL A 235 -23.66 -1.42 5.39
CA VAL A 235 -22.68 -1.10 4.34
C VAL A 235 -22.15 0.32 4.50
N GLN A 236 -23.03 1.31 4.68
CA GLN A 236 -22.60 2.70 4.89
C GLN A 236 -21.73 2.86 6.16
N SER A 237 -22.07 2.18 7.25
CA SER A 237 -21.24 2.16 8.47
C SER A 237 -19.84 1.59 8.21
N ALA A 238 -19.75 0.48 7.46
CA ALA A 238 -18.47 -0.09 7.07
C ALA A 238 -17.66 0.88 6.18
N VAL A 239 -18.31 1.59 5.25
CA VAL A 239 -17.66 2.62 4.42
C VAL A 239 -17.15 3.79 5.27
N VAL A 240 -17.90 4.24 6.27
CA VAL A 240 -17.44 5.29 7.21
C VAL A 240 -16.26 4.80 8.05
N GLU A 241 -16.25 3.54 8.46
CA GLU A 241 -15.11 2.94 9.16
C GLU A 241 -13.87 2.88 8.26
N LEU A 242 -14.03 2.51 6.99
CA LEU A 242 -12.94 2.56 6.01
C LEU A 242 -12.40 3.99 5.82
N TYR A 243 -13.30 4.99 5.75
CA TYR A 243 -12.91 6.39 5.69
C TYR A 243 -12.08 6.82 6.91
N ALA A 244 -12.53 6.47 8.13
CA ALA A 244 -11.83 6.77 9.37
C ALA A 244 -10.44 6.10 9.44
N ARG A 245 -10.22 5.06 8.65
CA ARG A 245 -8.95 4.33 8.50
C ARG A 245 -8.10 4.81 7.32
N GLY A 246 -8.50 5.91 6.65
CA GLY A 246 -7.73 6.54 5.58
C GLY A 246 -8.01 6.03 4.17
N VAL A 247 -9.06 5.24 3.96
CA VAL A 247 -9.52 4.85 2.62
C VAL A 247 -10.25 6.04 1.98
N LEU A 248 -9.91 6.33 0.72
CA LEU A 248 -10.57 7.39 -0.03
C LEU A 248 -11.92 6.90 -0.54
N ILE A 249 -13.00 7.52 -0.08
CA ILE A 249 -14.34 7.19 -0.55
C ILE A 249 -14.70 8.13 -1.68
N GLY A 250 -15.10 7.57 -2.83
CA GLY A 250 -15.56 8.33 -3.98
C GLY A 250 -16.92 7.87 -4.49
N LEU A 251 -17.65 8.77 -5.15
CA LEU A 251 -18.90 8.45 -5.83
C LEU A 251 -18.70 8.46 -7.35
N CYS A 252 -19.21 7.45 -8.04
CA CYS A 252 -19.26 7.38 -9.51
C CYS A 252 -20.64 6.90 -9.93
N SER A 253 -21.54 7.84 -10.21
CA SER A 253 -22.95 7.54 -10.39
C SER A 253 -23.62 8.35 -11.50
N LYS A 254 -24.62 7.75 -12.12
CA LYS A 254 -25.40 8.33 -13.21
C LYS A 254 -26.66 9.00 -12.68
N ASN A 255 -26.48 10.15 -12.05
CA ASN A 255 -27.56 10.93 -11.46
C ASN A 255 -27.38 12.44 -11.70
N ASN A 256 -28.40 13.19 -11.31
CA ASN A 256 -28.30 14.63 -11.13
C ASN A 256 -27.55 14.95 -9.81
N PRO A 257 -26.48 15.78 -9.84
CA PRO A 257 -25.72 16.14 -8.65
C PRO A 257 -26.56 16.69 -7.50
N ALA A 258 -27.56 17.51 -7.80
CA ALA A 258 -28.38 18.16 -6.77
C ALA A 258 -29.20 17.14 -5.96
N ASP A 259 -29.71 16.10 -6.63
CA ASP A 259 -30.57 15.09 -5.99
C ASP A 259 -29.74 14.20 -5.05
N VAL A 260 -28.56 13.77 -5.49
CA VAL A 260 -27.63 13.00 -4.63
C VAL A 260 -27.16 13.85 -3.45
N GLU A 261 -26.89 15.14 -3.68
CA GLU A 261 -26.48 16.08 -2.64
C GLU A 261 -27.59 16.27 -1.59
N ASP A 262 -28.85 16.35 -2.01
CA ASP A 262 -29.99 16.42 -1.10
C ASP A 262 -30.07 15.15 -0.23
N VAL A 263 -29.99 13.95 -0.83
CA VAL A 263 -30.00 12.68 -0.08
C VAL A 263 -28.88 12.63 0.98
N LEU A 264 -27.66 13.00 0.61
CA LEU A 264 -26.51 12.97 1.52
C LEU A 264 -26.67 13.92 2.71
N ASN A 265 -27.29 15.08 2.49
CA ASN A 265 -27.45 16.12 3.50
C ASN A 265 -28.69 15.93 4.37
N THR A 266 -29.84 15.58 3.77
CA THR A 266 -31.15 15.71 4.41
C THR A 266 -31.78 14.38 4.78
N HIS A 267 -31.42 13.26 4.12
CA HIS A 267 -32.08 11.98 4.39
C HIS A 267 -31.70 11.45 5.80
N PRO A 268 -32.69 11.23 6.70
CA PRO A 268 -32.43 10.98 8.12
C PRO A 268 -31.76 9.62 8.39
N GLN A 269 -31.92 8.65 7.49
CA GLN A 269 -31.30 7.33 7.62
C GLN A 269 -29.94 7.21 6.92
N MET A 270 -29.47 8.28 6.26
CA MET A 270 -28.17 8.28 5.59
C MET A 270 -27.06 8.44 6.63
N ILE A 271 -26.18 7.45 6.71
CA ILE A 271 -25.00 7.43 7.60
C ILE A 271 -23.79 8.03 6.89
N LEU A 272 -23.60 7.70 5.61
CA LEU A 272 -22.57 8.33 4.80
C LEU A 272 -22.94 9.80 4.57
N LYS A 273 -21.98 10.70 4.74
CA LYS A 273 -22.16 12.15 4.63
C LYS A 273 -21.13 12.69 3.66
N ASN A 274 -21.35 13.91 3.20
CA ASN A 274 -20.39 14.63 2.38
C ASN A 274 -19.00 14.69 2.99
N ASP A 275 -18.92 14.73 4.32
CA ASP A 275 -17.64 14.76 5.00
C ASP A 275 -16.82 13.47 4.87
N HIS A 276 -17.47 12.37 4.54
CA HIS A 276 -16.81 11.09 4.32
C HIS A 276 -16.39 10.89 2.85
N ILE A 277 -16.81 11.77 1.93
CA ILE A 277 -16.60 11.61 0.49
C ILE A 277 -15.49 12.56 0.03
N VAL A 278 -14.47 12.02 -0.62
CA VAL A 278 -13.27 12.74 -1.08
C VAL A 278 -13.45 13.28 -2.50
N ILE A 279 -14.17 12.54 -3.34
CA ILE A 279 -14.37 12.86 -4.76
C ILE A 279 -15.72 12.36 -5.25
N LYS A 280 -16.37 13.12 -6.14
CA LYS A 280 -17.66 12.75 -6.74
C LYS A 280 -17.63 12.96 -8.25
N LYS A 281 -18.07 11.94 -8.99
CA LYS A 281 -18.46 12.01 -10.39
C LYS A 281 -19.91 11.59 -10.48
N ILE A 282 -20.78 12.58 -10.33
CA ILE A 282 -22.22 12.43 -10.47
C ILE A 282 -22.60 13.18 -11.74
N ASN A 283 -22.81 12.45 -12.83
CA ASN A 283 -23.10 13.00 -14.16
C ASN A 283 -23.62 11.88 -15.07
N TRP A 284 -23.98 12.21 -16.31
CA TRP A 284 -24.51 11.24 -17.27
C TRP A 284 -23.45 10.61 -18.19
N ASN A 285 -22.15 10.80 -17.91
CA ASN A 285 -21.07 10.16 -18.65
C ASN A 285 -21.01 8.66 -18.30
N ASP A 286 -20.30 7.87 -19.11
CA ASP A 286 -20.04 6.48 -18.77
C ASP A 286 -19.14 6.35 -17.53
N LYS A 287 -19.29 5.25 -16.79
CA LYS A 287 -18.57 5.06 -15.52
C LYS A 287 -17.08 4.80 -15.73
N VAL A 288 -16.66 4.28 -16.90
CA VAL A 288 -15.23 4.11 -17.23
C VAL A 288 -14.54 5.46 -17.32
N SER A 289 -15.07 6.39 -18.11
CA SER A 289 -14.56 7.76 -18.22
C SER A 289 -14.56 8.46 -16.87
N SER A 290 -15.62 8.31 -16.09
CA SER A 290 -15.71 8.91 -14.74
C SER A 290 -14.65 8.35 -13.78
N ILE A 291 -14.40 7.04 -13.79
CA ILE A 291 -13.33 6.42 -12.98
C ILE A 291 -11.96 6.90 -13.44
N LEU A 292 -11.73 7.06 -14.75
CA LEU A 292 -10.47 7.62 -15.27
C LEU A 292 -10.26 9.06 -14.77
N GLU A 293 -11.29 9.90 -14.80
CA GLU A 293 -11.21 11.24 -14.24
C GLU A 293 -10.88 11.22 -12.73
N ILE A 294 -11.53 10.33 -11.96
CA ILE A 294 -11.24 10.15 -10.53
C ILE A 294 -9.78 9.73 -10.32
N HIS A 295 -9.28 8.79 -11.12
CA HIS A 295 -7.90 8.33 -11.05
C HIS A 295 -6.90 9.48 -11.27
N HIS A 296 -7.16 10.34 -12.26
CA HIS A 296 -6.33 11.50 -12.56
C HIS A 296 -6.37 12.55 -11.45
N GLU A 297 -7.57 12.89 -10.96
CA GLU A 297 -7.74 13.89 -9.90
C GLU A 297 -7.12 13.45 -8.56
N LEU A 298 -7.24 12.18 -8.22
CA LEU A 298 -6.59 11.61 -7.03
C LEU A 298 -5.10 11.32 -7.26
N ASN A 299 -4.62 11.34 -8.51
CA ASN A 299 -3.27 10.93 -8.89
C ASN A 299 -2.88 9.55 -8.31
N LEU A 300 -3.79 8.58 -8.46
CA LEU A 300 -3.61 7.20 -8.04
C LEU A 300 -3.64 6.29 -9.27
N GLY A 301 -2.86 5.21 -9.26
CA GLY A 301 -2.96 4.18 -10.29
C GLY A 301 -4.29 3.44 -10.20
N LEU A 302 -4.86 3.03 -11.34
CA LEU A 302 -6.11 2.27 -11.40
C LEU A 302 -6.06 0.97 -10.58
N ASP A 303 -4.87 0.38 -10.42
CA ASP A 303 -4.64 -0.78 -9.57
C ASP A 303 -4.85 -0.51 -8.08
N SER A 304 -5.06 0.75 -7.67
CA SER A 304 -5.41 1.17 -6.30
C SER A 304 -6.92 1.29 -6.06
N PHE A 305 -7.78 1.03 -7.05
CA PHE A 305 -9.23 1.25 -6.95
C PHE A 305 -10.01 -0.05 -6.76
N VAL A 306 -11.07 0.04 -5.94
CA VAL A 306 -12.18 -0.90 -5.86
C VAL A 306 -13.45 -0.16 -6.28
N PHE A 307 -14.24 -0.73 -7.18
CA PHE A 307 -15.49 -0.18 -7.68
C PHE A 307 -16.66 -1.10 -7.32
N VAL A 308 -17.75 -0.53 -6.78
CA VAL A 308 -18.97 -1.25 -6.41
C VAL A 308 -20.19 -0.59 -7.05
N ASP A 309 -21.01 -1.41 -7.70
CA ASP A 309 -22.17 -0.98 -8.49
C ASP A 309 -23.23 -2.09 -8.49
N ASP A 310 -24.52 -1.76 -8.56
CA ASP A 310 -25.59 -2.76 -8.68
C ASP A 310 -25.75 -3.25 -10.12
N ALA A 311 -25.49 -2.38 -11.10
CA ALA A 311 -25.75 -2.65 -12.50
C ALA A 311 -24.69 -3.60 -13.09
N GLU A 312 -25.13 -4.80 -13.51
CA GLU A 312 -24.26 -5.81 -14.13
C GLU A 312 -23.53 -5.24 -15.37
N PHE A 313 -24.24 -4.45 -16.18
CA PHE A 313 -23.68 -3.82 -17.38
C PHE A 313 -22.50 -2.90 -17.05
N GLU A 314 -22.65 -2.01 -16.07
CA GLU A 314 -21.58 -1.09 -15.67
C GLU A 314 -20.40 -1.84 -15.05
N CYS A 315 -20.68 -2.85 -14.21
CA CYS A 315 -19.64 -3.72 -13.64
C CYS A 315 -18.81 -4.41 -14.73
N ASN A 316 -19.46 -4.99 -15.74
CA ASN A 316 -18.77 -5.71 -16.81
C ASN A 316 -17.99 -4.76 -17.72
N LEU A 317 -18.55 -3.59 -18.04
CA LEU A 317 -17.87 -2.58 -18.83
C LEU A 317 -16.56 -2.11 -18.15
N VAL A 318 -16.60 -1.85 -16.85
CA VAL A 318 -15.40 -1.46 -16.08
C VAL A 318 -14.39 -2.61 -16.02
N LYS A 319 -14.82 -3.86 -15.80
CA LYS A 319 -13.91 -5.03 -15.79
C LYS A 319 -13.18 -5.22 -17.13
N GLU A 320 -13.87 -4.99 -18.24
CA GLU A 320 -13.32 -5.17 -19.58
C GLU A 320 -12.32 -4.07 -19.95
N GLN A 321 -12.66 -2.81 -19.67
CA GLN A 321 -11.88 -1.65 -20.09
C GLN A 321 -10.78 -1.26 -19.08
N LEU A 322 -11.01 -1.46 -17.79
CA LEU A 322 -10.12 -1.07 -16.69
C LEU A 322 -9.72 -2.30 -15.86
N LYS A 323 -8.91 -3.19 -16.45
CA LYS A 323 -8.54 -4.50 -15.88
C LYS A 323 -7.86 -4.43 -14.52
N GLU A 324 -7.24 -3.30 -14.19
CA GLU A 324 -6.56 -3.06 -12.93
C GLU A 324 -7.52 -2.72 -11.77
N VAL A 325 -8.74 -2.25 -12.07
CA VAL A 325 -9.76 -1.91 -11.08
C VAL A 325 -10.40 -3.19 -10.56
N ALA A 326 -10.49 -3.34 -9.24
CA ALA A 326 -11.23 -4.46 -8.65
C ALA A 326 -12.73 -4.11 -8.66
N VAL A 327 -13.57 -4.93 -9.28
CA VAL A 327 -14.99 -4.60 -9.48
C VAL A 327 -15.88 -5.64 -8.80
N TYR A 328 -16.82 -5.16 -7.99
CA TYR A 328 -17.79 -5.98 -7.27
C TYR A 328 -19.21 -5.52 -7.56
N GLN A 329 -20.10 -6.46 -7.82
CA GLN A 329 -21.51 -6.16 -8.04
C GLN A 329 -22.28 -6.29 -6.72
N VAL A 330 -23.20 -5.36 -6.46
CA VAL A 330 -24.13 -5.49 -5.33
C VAL A 330 -24.96 -6.78 -5.49
N PRO A 331 -25.05 -7.65 -4.46
CA PRO A 331 -25.78 -8.91 -4.58
C PRO A 331 -27.28 -8.67 -4.80
N GLU A 332 -27.92 -9.52 -5.61
CA GLU A 332 -29.39 -9.49 -5.80
C GLU A 332 -30.14 -9.59 -4.47
N LYS A 333 -29.62 -10.42 -3.55
CA LYS A 333 -30.11 -10.52 -2.18
C LYS A 333 -29.43 -9.45 -1.34
N VAL A 334 -30.15 -8.36 -1.09
CA VAL A 334 -29.66 -7.22 -0.30
C VAL A 334 -29.10 -7.61 1.09
N ASN A 335 -29.59 -8.71 1.69
CA ASN A 335 -29.10 -9.21 2.97
C ASN A 335 -27.67 -9.76 2.93
N ASP A 336 -27.18 -10.13 1.74
CA ASP A 336 -25.80 -10.62 1.54
C ASP A 336 -24.82 -9.45 1.31
N TYR A 337 -25.33 -8.23 1.07
CA TYR A 337 -24.51 -7.07 0.74
C TYR A 337 -23.55 -6.62 1.88
N PRO A 338 -23.95 -6.60 3.17
CA PRO A 338 -23.02 -6.30 4.25
C PRO A 338 -21.82 -7.26 4.28
N ARG A 339 -22.05 -8.56 4.07
CA ARG A 339 -20.99 -9.56 4.02
C ARG A 339 -20.03 -9.30 2.85
N LEU A 340 -20.55 -8.97 1.67
CA LEU A 340 -19.71 -8.57 0.55
C LEU A 340 -18.83 -7.36 0.89
N MET A 341 -19.37 -6.35 1.57
CA MET A 341 -18.60 -5.16 1.96
C MET A 341 -17.52 -5.49 3.01
N GLU A 342 -17.80 -6.38 3.96
CA GLU A 342 -16.81 -6.90 4.91
C GLU A 342 -15.68 -7.69 4.21
N ASP A 343 -16.04 -8.51 3.21
CA ASP A 343 -15.08 -9.24 2.38
C ASP A 343 -14.19 -8.26 1.60
N ILE A 344 -14.76 -7.22 0.98
CA ILE A 344 -14.00 -6.16 0.30
C ILE A 344 -13.07 -5.45 1.28
N ALA A 345 -13.58 -5.05 2.45
CA ALA A 345 -12.83 -4.35 3.48
C ALA A 345 -11.60 -5.14 3.91
N SER A 346 -11.80 -6.39 4.32
CA SER A 346 -10.74 -7.28 4.79
C SER A 346 -9.71 -7.64 3.71
N ARG A 347 -10.17 -7.78 2.46
CA ARG A 347 -9.33 -8.20 1.33
C ARG A 347 -8.48 -7.09 0.74
N PHE A 348 -8.89 -5.83 0.83
CA PHE A 348 -8.22 -4.76 0.07
C PHE A 348 -7.67 -3.62 0.90
N PHE A 349 -8.28 -3.36 2.06
CA PHE A 349 -7.96 -2.20 2.86
C PHE A 349 -7.32 -2.66 4.17
N ARG A 350 -6.01 -2.42 4.31
CA ARG A 350 -5.27 -2.82 5.53
C ARG A 350 -5.57 -1.86 6.68
N PHE A 351 -5.58 -2.43 7.88
CA PHE A 351 -5.96 -1.77 9.13
C PHE A 351 -4.76 -1.33 9.99
N GLU A 352 -3.57 -1.22 9.41
CA GLU A 352 -2.42 -0.65 10.14
C GLU A 352 -2.65 0.86 10.26
N GLN A 353 -3.21 1.29 11.41
CA GLN A 353 -3.33 2.70 11.77
C GLN A 353 -1.94 3.33 11.76
N SER A 354 -1.62 4.03 10.68
CA SER A 354 -0.60 5.07 10.72
C SER A 354 -1.32 6.41 10.81
N ALA A 355 -0.91 7.27 11.74
CA ALA A 355 -1.39 8.66 11.80
C ALA A 355 -1.17 9.40 10.46
N GLU A 356 -0.25 8.89 9.62
CA GLU A 356 0.03 9.36 8.25
C GLU A 356 -1.16 9.21 7.29
N ASP A 357 -2.11 8.28 7.54
CA ASP A 357 -3.20 8.00 6.58
C ASP A 357 -4.39 8.95 6.73
N LEU A 358 -4.68 9.45 7.94
CA LEU A 358 -5.67 10.53 8.15
C LEU A 358 -5.19 11.86 7.56
N GLU A 359 -3.89 12.18 7.70
CA GLU A 359 -3.29 13.34 7.04
C GLU A 359 -3.34 13.27 5.51
N LYS A 360 -3.29 12.06 4.93
CA LYS A 360 -3.41 11.85 3.48
C LYS A 360 -4.82 12.16 2.99
N THR A 361 -5.87 11.75 3.69
CA THR A 361 -7.26 12.04 3.29
C THR A 361 -7.51 13.55 3.16
N GLU A 362 -7.04 14.34 4.13
CA GLU A 362 -7.12 15.80 4.04
C GLU A 362 -6.26 16.38 2.89
N GLN A 363 -5.09 15.80 2.60
CA GLN A 363 -4.33 16.18 1.40
C GLN A 363 -5.09 15.92 0.10
N TYR A 364 -5.83 14.82 -0.02
CA TYR A 364 -6.65 14.57 -1.21
C TYR A 364 -7.85 15.51 -1.30
N ARG A 365 -8.50 15.86 -0.17
CA ARG A 365 -9.56 16.88 -0.16
C ARG A 365 -9.05 18.24 -0.62
N VAL A 366 -7.86 18.62 -0.14
CA VAL A 366 -7.15 19.81 -0.63
C VAL A 366 -6.85 19.70 -2.12
N GLN A 367 -6.46 18.53 -2.62
CA GLN A 367 -6.23 18.31 -4.05
C GLN A 367 -7.51 18.43 -4.89
N THR A 368 -8.66 17.90 -4.43
CA THR A 368 -9.95 18.08 -5.10
C THR A 368 -10.31 19.57 -5.19
N LYS A 369 -10.17 20.33 -4.09
CA LYS A 369 -10.37 21.80 -4.08
C LYS A 369 -9.44 22.53 -5.06
N ARG A 370 -8.19 22.06 -5.20
CA ARG A 370 -7.23 22.61 -6.16
C ARG A 370 -7.67 22.39 -7.61
N GLU A 371 -8.20 21.21 -7.96
CA GLU A 371 -8.72 20.93 -9.31
C GLU A 371 -10.03 21.68 -9.59
N GLU A 372 -10.91 21.83 -8.61
CA GLU A 372 -12.11 22.68 -8.73
C GLU A 372 -11.72 24.14 -8.99
N ALA A 373 -10.77 24.68 -8.23
CA ALA A 373 -10.24 26.02 -8.46
C ALA A 373 -9.63 26.13 -9.86
N LYS A 374 -8.86 25.14 -10.32
CA LYS A 374 -8.28 25.11 -11.66
C LYS A 374 -9.33 25.23 -12.77
N ARG A 375 -10.47 24.55 -12.63
CA ARG A 375 -11.61 24.67 -13.57
C ARG A 375 -12.26 26.04 -13.58
N ALA A 376 -12.19 26.78 -12.47
CA ALA A 376 -12.77 28.12 -12.36
C ALA A 376 -11.92 29.23 -13.00
N HIS A 377 -10.69 28.94 -13.42
CA HIS A 377 -9.80 29.92 -14.07
C HIS A 377 -9.72 29.71 -15.59
N HIS A 378 -9.61 30.82 -16.33
CA HIS A 378 -9.58 30.82 -17.80
C HIS A 378 -8.23 30.41 -18.41
N SER A 379 -7.13 30.54 -17.65
CA SER A 379 -5.78 30.14 -18.07
C SER A 379 -5.02 29.44 -16.94
N MET A 380 -4.07 28.58 -17.30
CA MET A 380 -3.22 27.87 -16.34
C MET A 380 -2.33 28.83 -15.54
N GLU A 381 -1.83 29.91 -16.17
CA GLU A 381 -1.01 30.92 -15.50
C GLU A 381 -1.81 31.69 -14.43
N ASP A 382 -3.06 32.07 -14.72
CA ASP A 382 -3.91 32.74 -13.74
C ASP A 382 -4.23 31.84 -12.54
N TYR A 383 -4.44 30.54 -12.82
CA TYR A 383 -4.59 29.56 -11.77
C TYR A 383 -3.34 29.45 -10.89
N LEU A 384 -2.15 29.30 -11.49
CA LEU A 384 -0.89 29.18 -10.75
C LEU A 384 -0.58 30.42 -9.91
N ARG A 385 -0.88 31.63 -10.43
CA ARG A 385 -0.82 32.89 -9.66
C ARG A 385 -1.76 32.89 -8.45
N SER A 386 -2.97 32.36 -8.61
CA SER A 386 -3.95 32.28 -7.53
C SER A 386 -3.54 31.33 -6.39
N LEU A 387 -2.61 30.40 -6.63
CA LEU A 387 -2.17 29.45 -5.62
C LEU A 387 -1.30 30.08 -4.53
N GLU A 388 -0.73 31.26 -4.78
CA GLU A 388 0.20 31.95 -3.87
C GLU A 388 1.32 31.01 -3.39
N LEU A 389 2.05 30.43 -4.34
CA LEU A 389 3.10 29.44 -4.06
C LEU A 389 4.26 30.06 -3.28
N HIS A 390 4.56 29.47 -2.13
CA HIS A 390 5.73 29.78 -1.31
C HIS A 390 6.65 28.57 -1.26
N VAL A 391 7.92 28.80 -1.57
CA VAL A 391 8.94 27.76 -1.66
C VAL A 391 10.07 28.08 -0.67
N THR A 392 10.50 27.05 0.04
CA THR A 392 11.59 27.11 1.02
C THR A 392 12.61 26.03 0.70
N ILE A 393 13.89 26.38 0.72
CA ILE A 393 14.97 25.44 0.48
C ILE A 393 15.86 25.32 1.69
N ALA A 394 16.27 24.10 1.96
CA ALA A 394 17.28 23.81 2.96
C ALA A 394 18.45 23.04 2.34
N ARG A 395 19.63 23.22 2.91
CA ARG A 395 20.86 22.56 2.47
C ARG A 395 21.45 21.77 3.63
N ASN A 396 21.78 20.50 3.38
CA ASN A 396 22.47 19.60 4.31
C ASN A 396 21.84 19.54 5.72
N GLU A 397 20.52 19.66 5.80
CA GLU A 397 19.78 19.59 7.08
C GLU A 397 19.68 18.14 7.57
N THR A 398 20.44 17.82 8.62
CA THR A 398 20.54 16.45 9.14
C THR A 398 19.25 15.92 9.76
N ASN A 399 18.39 16.81 10.28
CA ASN A 399 17.08 16.43 10.80
C ASN A 399 16.10 15.96 9.70
N GLN A 400 16.43 16.15 8.41
CA GLN A 400 15.60 15.72 7.29
C GLN A 400 15.98 14.35 6.72
N VAL A 401 17.01 13.69 7.25
CA VAL A 401 17.49 12.37 6.78
C VAL A 401 16.37 11.33 6.60
N PRO A 402 15.46 11.11 7.58
CA PRO A 402 14.37 10.16 7.40
C PRO A 402 13.47 10.50 6.22
N ARG A 403 13.18 11.81 6.04
CA ARG A 403 12.32 12.29 4.96
C ARG A 403 13.00 12.21 3.59
N ILE A 404 14.29 12.49 3.51
CA ILE A 404 15.10 12.35 2.29
C ILE A 404 15.09 10.89 1.83
N ALA A 405 15.40 9.94 2.73
CA ALA A 405 15.35 8.52 2.43
C ALA A 405 13.94 8.10 1.95
N GLN A 406 12.90 8.51 2.66
CA GLN A 406 11.52 8.24 2.28
C GLN A 406 11.16 8.79 0.88
N LEU A 407 11.59 10.00 0.54
CA LEU A 407 11.36 10.60 -0.78
C LEU A 407 12.05 9.84 -1.90
N THR A 408 13.29 9.40 -1.69
CA THR A 408 14.02 8.58 -2.67
C THR A 408 13.28 7.26 -2.89
N GLN A 409 12.71 6.65 -1.85
CA GLN A 409 12.01 5.36 -1.95
C GLN A 409 10.63 5.46 -2.60
N LYS A 410 9.86 6.52 -2.31
CA LYS A 410 8.45 6.63 -2.73
C LYS A 410 8.26 7.34 -4.07
N THR A 411 9.21 8.16 -4.52
CA THR A 411 9.05 8.98 -5.74
C THR A 411 9.49 8.24 -7.01
N ASN A 412 8.53 7.97 -7.89
CA ASN A 412 8.73 7.23 -9.14
C ASN A 412 8.37 8.01 -10.41
N GLN A 413 7.49 9.02 -10.34
CA GLN A 413 7.01 9.71 -11.53
C GLN A 413 7.97 10.82 -11.99
N PHE A 414 8.46 11.65 -11.06
CA PHE A 414 9.45 12.69 -11.34
C PHE A 414 10.72 12.35 -10.55
N ASN A 415 11.47 11.39 -11.06
CA ASN A 415 12.74 10.96 -10.50
C ASN A 415 13.65 10.54 -11.66
N LEU A 416 14.73 11.29 -11.88
CA LEU A 416 15.52 11.14 -13.10
C LEU A 416 16.39 9.90 -13.06
N THR A 417 16.90 9.51 -11.90
CA THR A 417 17.83 8.37 -11.77
C THR A 417 17.23 7.16 -11.06
N THR A 418 16.13 7.35 -10.32
CA THR A 418 15.47 6.32 -9.50
C THR A 418 16.38 5.65 -8.47
N GLN A 419 17.45 6.33 -8.05
CA GLN A 419 18.28 5.88 -6.94
C GLN A 419 17.46 5.80 -5.64
N ARG A 420 17.80 4.82 -4.80
CA ARG A 420 17.07 4.47 -3.58
C ARG A 420 18.05 4.44 -2.43
N TYR A 421 17.93 5.40 -1.51
CA TYR A 421 18.80 5.51 -0.36
C TYR A 421 18.05 5.15 0.93
N THR A 422 18.71 4.39 1.79
CA THR A 422 18.29 4.19 3.17
C THR A 422 18.69 5.39 4.04
N GLU A 423 18.15 5.51 5.24
CA GLU A 423 18.58 6.55 6.20
C GLU A 423 20.08 6.47 6.51
N GLN A 424 20.61 5.24 6.55
CA GLN A 424 22.03 5.00 6.77
C GLN A 424 22.88 5.50 5.59
N ASP A 425 22.45 5.25 4.35
CA ASP A 425 23.15 5.73 3.16
C ASP A 425 23.18 7.26 3.12
N VAL A 426 22.03 7.91 3.34
CA VAL A 426 21.92 9.38 3.36
C VAL A 426 22.81 9.97 4.46
N SER A 427 22.80 9.39 5.66
CA SER A 427 23.64 9.85 6.77
C SER A 427 25.14 9.72 6.46
N ALA A 428 25.54 8.61 5.84
CA ALA A 428 26.94 8.38 5.45
C ALA A 428 27.38 9.36 4.37
N MET A 429 26.53 9.61 3.36
CA MET A 429 26.81 10.57 2.28
C MET A 429 26.90 12.00 2.82
N LEU A 430 25.97 12.44 3.67
CA LEU A 430 26.03 13.76 4.33
C LEU A 430 27.31 13.93 5.15
N SER A 431 27.72 12.89 5.89
CA SER A 431 28.91 12.93 6.75
C SER A 431 30.23 12.92 5.97
N SER A 432 30.23 12.46 4.71
CA SER A 432 31.43 12.43 3.87
C SER A 432 31.94 13.82 3.47
N GLY A 433 31.04 14.82 3.43
CA GLY A 433 31.35 16.16 2.91
C GLY A 433 31.51 16.24 1.39
N GLU A 434 31.35 15.13 0.68
CA GLU A 434 31.52 15.02 -0.77
C GLU A 434 30.21 15.20 -1.55
N TYR A 435 29.09 15.21 -0.82
CA TYR A 435 27.75 15.39 -1.37
C TYR A 435 27.06 16.59 -0.73
N ASP A 436 26.27 17.31 -1.53
CA ASP A 436 25.32 18.29 -1.03
C ASP A 436 23.89 17.84 -1.28
N PHE A 437 23.04 18.03 -0.28
CA PHE A 437 21.63 17.71 -0.30
C PHE A 437 20.83 19.01 -0.25
N PHE A 438 20.01 19.23 -1.27
CA PHE A 438 19.05 20.32 -1.33
C PHE A 438 17.65 19.77 -1.21
N THR A 439 16.90 20.24 -0.23
CA THR A 439 15.50 19.87 -0.06
C THR A 439 14.61 21.06 -0.34
N LEU A 440 13.45 20.77 -0.94
CA LEU A 440 12.46 21.77 -1.34
C LEU A 440 11.17 21.53 -0.57
N ALA A 441 10.72 22.53 0.19
CA ALA A 441 9.40 22.55 0.81
C ALA A 441 8.50 23.55 0.10
N VAL A 442 7.24 23.18 -0.14
CA VAL A 442 6.28 23.98 -0.93
C VAL A 442 4.99 24.14 -0.15
N LYS A 443 4.51 25.38 -0.08
CA LYS A 443 3.23 25.76 0.50
C LYS A 443 2.40 26.54 -0.51
N ASP A 444 1.11 26.27 -0.58
CA ASP A 444 0.13 27.09 -1.31
C ASP A 444 -0.98 27.57 -0.38
N ARG A 445 -1.89 28.40 -0.88
CA ARG A 445 -3.02 28.92 -0.10
C ARG A 445 -3.92 27.84 0.50
N PHE A 446 -3.90 26.63 -0.07
CA PHE A 446 -4.76 25.53 0.37
C PHE A 446 -4.08 24.61 1.38
N GLY A 447 -2.74 24.62 1.48
CA GLY A 447 -2.02 23.84 2.47
C GLY A 447 -0.51 23.77 2.27
N ASP A 448 0.16 23.22 3.28
CA ASP A 448 1.59 22.89 3.24
C ASP A 448 1.78 21.49 2.64
N SER A 449 2.62 21.38 1.61
CA SER A 449 2.92 20.09 0.97
C SER A 449 4.08 19.36 1.64
N GLY A 450 4.79 20.02 2.56
CA GLY A 450 5.99 19.57 3.22
C GLY A 450 7.20 19.50 2.27
N ILE A 451 8.24 18.78 2.70
CA ILE A 451 9.42 18.52 1.87
C ILE A 451 9.01 17.60 0.71
N THR A 452 9.08 18.14 -0.49
CA THR A 452 8.53 17.58 -1.73
C THR A 452 9.53 17.57 -2.89
N GLY A 453 10.71 18.18 -2.77
CA GLY A 453 11.78 18.06 -3.75
C GLY A 453 13.12 17.72 -3.11
N LEU A 454 13.96 17.04 -3.88
CA LEU A 454 15.32 16.67 -3.48
C LEU A 454 16.26 16.77 -4.68
N VAL A 455 17.41 17.41 -4.47
CA VAL A 455 18.58 17.32 -5.35
C VAL A 455 19.78 16.85 -4.51
N ILE A 456 20.48 15.83 -5.00
CA ILE A 456 21.76 15.38 -4.45
C ILE A 456 22.84 15.70 -5.48
N LEU A 457 23.82 16.50 -5.08
CA LEU A 457 24.99 16.83 -5.88
C LEU A 457 26.21 16.07 -5.36
N ASN A 458 26.93 15.40 -6.25
CA ASN A 458 28.25 14.83 -5.97
C ASN A 458 29.33 15.82 -6.43
N ARG A 459 30.25 16.17 -5.53
CA ARG A 459 31.34 17.12 -5.75
C ARG A 459 32.72 16.49 -5.88
N ARG A 460 32.82 15.15 -5.89
CA ARG A 460 34.11 14.43 -5.95
C ARG A 460 34.88 14.70 -7.25
N GLU A 461 34.16 14.96 -8.33
CA GLU A 461 34.75 15.12 -9.67
C GLU A 461 35.12 16.58 -9.99
N GLU A 462 35.83 16.78 -11.10
CA GLU A 462 36.09 18.11 -11.65
C GLU A 462 34.78 18.81 -12.08
N ALA A 463 33.78 18.03 -12.49
CA ALA A 463 32.42 18.47 -12.75
C ALA A 463 31.52 18.25 -11.52
N ALA A 464 30.48 19.08 -11.36
CA ALA A 464 29.42 18.80 -10.40
C ALA A 464 28.45 17.78 -11.02
N VAL A 465 28.22 16.66 -10.35
CA VAL A 465 27.33 15.60 -10.86
C VAL A 465 26.01 15.64 -10.10
N ILE A 466 24.89 15.80 -10.82
CA ILE A 466 23.54 15.62 -10.28
C ILE A 466 23.30 14.12 -10.16
N ASP A 467 23.47 13.60 -8.95
CA ASP A 467 23.25 12.19 -8.62
C ASP A 467 21.75 11.85 -8.59
N THR A 468 20.97 12.71 -7.94
CA THR A 468 19.53 12.53 -7.78
C THR A 468 18.84 13.87 -7.98
N LEU A 469 17.80 13.86 -8.81
CA LEU A 469 16.83 14.95 -8.90
C LEU A 469 15.43 14.33 -8.92
N LEU A 470 14.63 14.70 -7.92
CA LEU A 470 13.26 14.23 -7.82
C LEU A 470 12.32 15.27 -7.26
N LEU A 471 11.06 15.18 -7.67
CA LEU A 471 9.94 15.95 -7.15
C LEU A 471 8.78 15.02 -6.85
N SER A 472 8.16 15.23 -5.70
CA SER A 472 6.92 14.58 -5.33
C SER A 472 5.82 15.01 -6.30
N CYS A 473 4.94 14.07 -6.62
CA CYS A 473 3.80 14.32 -7.48
C CYS A 473 2.85 15.43 -6.97
N ARG A 474 2.94 15.79 -5.69
CA ARG A 474 2.15 16.86 -5.06
C ARG A 474 2.39 18.25 -5.63
N ILE A 475 3.55 18.48 -6.25
CA ILE A 475 3.99 19.82 -6.70
C ILE A 475 4.24 19.90 -8.22
N LEU A 476 3.95 18.83 -8.96
CA LEU A 476 4.16 18.78 -10.41
C LEU A 476 3.15 19.65 -11.15
N GLY A 477 3.54 20.10 -12.36
CA GLY A 477 2.70 20.95 -13.20
C GLY A 477 2.56 22.38 -12.70
N ARG A 478 3.42 22.80 -11.75
CA ARG A 478 3.43 24.16 -11.17
C ARG A 478 4.66 24.96 -11.58
N ASN A 479 5.50 24.41 -12.47
CA ASN A 479 6.78 24.96 -12.91
C ASN A 479 7.83 25.09 -11.78
N ILE A 480 7.63 24.38 -10.67
CA ILE A 480 8.54 24.41 -9.51
C ILE A 480 9.89 23.75 -9.85
N GLU A 481 9.90 22.79 -10.77
CA GLU A 481 11.09 22.12 -11.26
C GLU A 481 12.14 23.07 -11.85
N TRP A 482 11.68 24.11 -12.56
CA TRP A 482 12.55 25.10 -13.19
C TRP A 482 13.16 26.03 -12.15
N VAL A 483 12.34 26.56 -11.25
CA VAL A 483 12.81 27.42 -10.16
C VAL A 483 13.78 26.65 -9.26
N PHE A 484 13.49 25.38 -8.97
CA PHE A 484 14.40 24.55 -8.18
C PHE A 484 15.76 24.40 -8.86
N MET A 485 15.78 24.09 -10.17
CA MET A 485 17.03 24.00 -10.93
C MET A 485 17.78 25.32 -11.03
N ASP A 486 17.10 26.44 -11.28
CA ASP A 486 17.73 27.77 -11.31
C ASP A 486 18.50 28.05 -10.02
N MET A 487 17.89 27.72 -8.89
CA MET A 487 18.49 27.88 -7.57
C MET A 487 19.66 26.91 -7.33
N ILE A 488 19.56 25.65 -7.75
CA ILE A 488 20.70 24.71 -7.68
C ILE A 488 21.87 25.22 -8.52
N MET A 489 21.60 25.76 -9.71
CA MET A 489 22.63 26.31 -10.59
C MET A 489 23.35 27.51 -9.99
N GLU A 490 22.67 28.34 -9.18
CA GLU A 490 23.35 29.40 -8.41
C GLU A 490 24.37 28.83 -7.41
N TYR A 491 24.12 27.63 -6.89
CA TYR A 491 24.92 27.00 -5.84
C TYR A 491 26.14 26.23 -6.36
N ILE A 492 26.05 25.67 -7.57
CA ILE A 492 27.14 24.91 -8.17
C ILE A 492 28.31 25.85 -8.51
N ASP A 493 29.49 25.63 -7.92
CA ASP A 493 30.69 26.43 -8.18
C ASP A 493 31.54 25.89 -9.34
N LYS A 494 31.25 24.67 -9.82
CA LYS A 494 31.94 24.03 -10.94
C LYS A 494 31.50 24.61 -12.30
N PRO A 495 32.42 24.72 -13.27
CA PRO A 495 32.10 25.20 -14.61
C PRO A 495 31.25 24.20 -15.39
N VAL A 496 31.45 22.90 -15.16
CA VAL A 496 30.77 21.82 -15.85
C VAL A 496 29.83 21.11 -14.90
N ILE A 497 28.59 20.87 -15.36
CA ILE A 497 27.58 20.09 -14.65
C ILE A 497 27.23 18.85 -15.48
N ARG A 498 27.24 17.69 -14.84
CA ARG A 498 26.82 16.42 -15.43
C ARG A 498 25.57 15.90 -14.76
N ALA A 499 24.77 15.17 -15.52
CA ALA A 499 23.58 14.52 -15.00
C ALA A 499 23.24 13.27 -15.81
N ALA A 500 22.39 12.41 -15.24
CA ALA A 500 21.90 11.21 -15.90
C ALA A 500 20.38 11.08 -15.79
N TYR A 501 19.78 10.47 -16.80
CA TYR A 501 18.41 10.00 -16.80
C TYR A 501 18.37 8.48 -17.06
N TYR A 502 17.77 7.73 -16.13
CA TYR A 502 17.55 6.30 -16.24
C TYR A 502 16.05 6.03 -16.48
N PRO A 503 15.66 5.60 -17.69
CA PRO A 503 14.25 5.44 -18.05
C PRO A 503 13.60 4.24 -17.34
N THR A 504 12.36 4.42 -16.92
CA THR A 504 11.47 3.41 -16.34
C THR A 504 10.05 3.58 -16.89
N LEU A 505 9.18 2.60 -16.65
CA LEU A 505 7.76 2.70 -17.02
C LEU A 505 7.03 3.89 -16.36
N LYS A 506 7.54 4.41 -15.24
CA LYS A 506 6.85 5.41 -14.42
C LYS A 506 7.40 6.83 -14.57
N ASN A 507 8.64 7.03 -15.03
CA ASN A 507 9.30 8.34 -15.14
C ASN A 507 9.46 8.82 -16.59
N SER A 508 8.61 8.36 -17.53
CA SER A 508 8.67 8.82 -18.93
C SER A 508 8.38 10.31 -19.09
N GLN A 509 7.59 10.90 -18.18
CA GLN A 509 7.21 12.32 -18.21
C GLN A 509 8.39 13.31 -18.04
N VAL A 510 9.55 12.83 -17.60
CA VAL A 510 10.75 13.64 -17.37
C VAL A 510 11.90 13.29 -18.33
N SER A 511 11.62 12.49 -19.35
CA SER A 511 12.64 12.03 -20.30
C SER A 511 13.31 13.16 -21.09
N ASP A 512 12.61 14.27 -21.30
CA ASP A 512 13.09 15.47 -22.00
C ASP A 512 13.54 16.59 -21.03
N PHE A 513 13.58 16.33 -19.72
CA PHE A 513 13.82 17.38 -18.72
C PHE A 513 15.15 18.10 -18.93
N PHE A 514 16.25 17.35 -19.08
CA PHE A 514 17.57 17.94 -19.31
C PHE A 514 17.72 18.53 -20.72
N ASP A 515 17.04 17.97 -21.72
CA ASP A 515 16.98 18.53 -23.07
C ASP A 515 16.36 19.94 -23.04
N ARG A 516 15.28 20.12 -22.27
CA ARG A 516 14.61 21.42 -22.06
C ARG A 516 15.47 22.44 -21.30
N LEU A 517 16.41 21.98 -20.48
CA LEU A 517 17.40 22.83 -19.81
C LEU A 517 18.64 23.12 -20.70
N ASN A 518 18.64 22.69 -21.95
CA ASN A 518 19.74 22.81 -22.91
C ASN A 518 21.03 22.07 -22.49
N PHE A 519 20.90 20.97 -21.74
CA PHE A 519 22.05 20.09 -21.55
C PHE A 519 22.35 19.35 -22.85
N THR A 520 23.64 19.17 -23.15
CA THR A 520 24.10 18.40 -24.29
C THR A 520 24.18 16.92 -23.92
N ARG A 521 23.62 16.04 -24.74
CA ARG A 521 23.67 14.59 -24.52
C ARG A 521 25.05 14.02 -24.90
N LEU A 522 25.71 13.34 -23.97
CA LEU A 522 27.14 12.93 -24.05
C LEU A 522 27.41 11.49 -24.52
N VAL A 523 26.46 10.82 -25.19
CA VAL A 523 26.40 9.37 -25.51
C VAL A 523 25.48 8.63 -24.53
N SER A 524 24.56 7.86 -25.10
CA SER A 524 23.68 6.92 -24.39
C SER A 524 24.35 5.55 -24.28
N ASP A 525 24.39 4.97 -23.09
CA ASP A 525 24.70 3.54 -22.92
C ASP A 525 23.41 2.70 -23.01
N GLN A 526 23.50 1.38 -22.80
CA GLN A 526 22.32 0.50 -22.83
C GLN A 526 21.37 0.69 -21.63
N VAL A 527 21.71 1.54 -20.65
CA VAL A 527 21.05 1.63 -19.34
C VAL A 527 20.48 3.04 -19.07
N GLY A 528 21.07 4.11 -19.63
CA GLY A 528 20.66 5.50 -19.38
C GLY A 528 21.17 6.53 -20.38
N GLN A 529 20.66 7.75 -20.24
CA GLN A 529 21.05 8.93 -21.01
C GLN A 529 21.90 9.85 -20.15
N HIS A 530 23.09 10.22 -20.63
CA HIS A 530 24.02 11.10 -19.92
C HIS A 530 24.05 12.49 -20.55
N TYR A 531 24.14 13.50 -19.70
CA TYR A 531 23.98 14.91 -20.04
C TYR A 531 25.10 15.75 -19.44
N GLU A 532 25.51 16.80 -20.14
CA GLU A 532 26.46 17.79 -19.65
C GLU A 532 26.09 19.19 -20.12
N ILE A 533 26.33 20.18 -19.28
CA ILE A 533 26.22 21.59 -19.63
C ILE A 533 27.37 22.39 -19.02
N GLU A 534 27.86 23.36 -19.80
CA GLU A 534 28.67 24.46 -19.26
C GLU A 534 27.75 25.40 -18.48
N LYS A 535 28.09 25.71 -17.23
CA LYS A 535 27.29 26.59 -16.36
C LYS A 535 26.95 27.92 -17.03
N SER A 536 27.86 28.45 -17.85
CA SER A 536 27.68 29.69 -18.60
C SER A 536 26.62 29.61 -19.71
N ALA A 537 26.28 28.40 -20.18
CA ALA A 537 25.25 28.16 -21.18
C ALA A 537 23.85 27.99 -20.58
N TYR A 538 23.73 27.81 -19.25
CA TYR A 538 22.45 27.69 -18.56
C TYR A 538 21.68 29.01 -18.58
N ARG A 539 20.38 28.95 -18.88
CA ARG A 539 19.47 30.10 -18.85
C ARG A 539 18.43 29.89 -17.77
N ALA A 540 18.40 30.81 -16.81
CA ALA A 540 17.41 30.78 -15.72
C ALA A 540 16.00 31.15 -16.23
N HIS A 541 14.98 30.54 -15.62
CA HIS A 541 13.57 30.67 -15.99
C HIS A 541 12.92 31.84 -15.25
N ASN A 542 13.43 33.04 -15.50
CA ASN A 542 12.98 34.28 -14.84
C ASN A 542 11.53 34.70 -15.16
N GLU A 543 10.87 34.00 -16.09
CA GLU A 543 9.47 34.25 -16.48
C GLU A 543 8.47 33.79 -15.41
N ILE A 544 8.89 32.97 -14.44
CA ILE A 544 8.04 32.45 -13.37
C ILE A 544 7.99 33.46 -12.20
N ASP A 545 7.04 34.38 -12.25
CA ASP A 545 6.89 35.48 -11.28
C ASP A 545 6.03 35.15 -10.04
N TYR A 546 5.29 34.05 -10.08
CA TYR A 546 4.26 33.71 -9.11
C TYR A 546 4.71 32.78 -7.98
N ILE A 547 5.97 32.34 -8.00
CA ILE A 547 6.58 31.51 -6.95
C ILE A 547 7.43 32.40 -6.04
N LYS A 548 7.01 32.56 -4.79
CA LYS A 548 7.73 33.35 -3.79
C LYS A 548 8.74 32.48 -3.04
N LEU A 549 9.99 32.93 -2.97
CA LEU A 549 11.05 32.29 -2.20
C LEU A 549 11.11 32.86 -0.78
N THR A 550 10.95 32.01 0.24
CA THR A 550 10.75 32.47 1.62
C THR A 550 12.03 32.41 2.45
N THR A 551 12.99 31.55 2.08
CA THR A 551 14.27 31.45 2.80
C THR A 551 15.31 30.71 1.95
N TRP A 552 16.38 31.41 1.61
CA TRP A 552 17.65 30.85 1.16
C TRP A 552 18.71 31.27 2.18
N LYS A 553 19.02 30.43 3.18
CA LYS A 553 20.19 30.68 4.02
C LYS A 553 21.43 30.31 3.22
N LYS A 554 22.05 31.30 2.59
CA LYS A 554 23.41 31.21 2.06
C LYS A 554 24.34 31.15 3.28
N SER A 555 24.61 29.95 3.80
CA SER A 555 25.70 29.76 4.78
C SER A 555 27.04 29.72 4.08
#